data_AF-A0A2K3MLG5-F1
#
_entry.id   AF-A0A2K3MLG5-F1
#
_cell.length_a   1.000
_cell.length_b   1.000
_cell.length_c   1.000
_cell.angle_alpha   90.00
_cell.angle_beta   90.00
_cell.angle_gamma   90.00
#
_symmetry.space_group_name_H-M   'P 1'
#
loop_
_entity.id
_entity.type
_entity.pdbx_description
1 polymer ?
#
loop_
_entity_poly.entity_id
_entity_poly.type
_entity_poly.pdbx_seq_one_letter_code
_entity_poly.pdbx_strand_id
1 'polypeptide(L)'
;MNMYLQTIPRAIRLHKSGKQLVQWPIVEIEKLRANHVNWPTKILNGGGELLKINGVTPAQADVEISFEVNNNIETAEVLDNWTDPQILCSESSSIKSGLGPFGLLVFASKGLKEFTSVFFRIFKYQQKPLVLFCSDQSRSSLNNDNDLTTYGTFIDVDVLNEKLSLRSLVSS
;
A
#
# COMPACT_ATOMS: atom_id res chain seq x y z
N MET A 1 -20.20 -16.19 18.07
CA MET A 1 -19.40 -17.21 17.37
C MET A 1 -18.18 -16.50 16.82
N ASN A 2 -16.98 -16.80 17.35
CA ASN A 2 -15.75 -16.15 16.87
C ASN A 2 -15.29 -16.88 15.62
N MET A 3 -15.24 -16.17 14.49
CA MET A 3 -14.72 -16.69 13.24
C MET A 3 -13.26 -16.27 13.12
N TYR A 4 -12.36 -17.24 13.01
CA TYR A 4 -10.92 -17.00 12.82
C TYR A 4 -10.56 -17.31 11.37
N LEU A 5 -9.88 -16.37 10.73
CA LEU A 5 -9.34 -16.54 9.39
C LEU A 5 -7.84 -16.85 9.48
N GLN A 6 -7.34 -17.65 8.54
CA GLN A 6 -5.91 -17.82 8.31
C GLN A 6 -5.51 -17.02 7.08
N THR A 7 -4.31 -16.45 7.11
CA THR A 7 -3.76 -15.80 5.91
C THR A 7 -3.45 -16.86 4.84
N ILE A 8 -3.44 -16.45 3.57
CA ILE A 8 -2.96 -17.30 2.49
C ILE A 8 -1.51 -17.69 2.79
N PRO A 9 -1.15 -18.98 2.72
CA PRO A 9 0.22 -19.43 2.99
C PRO A 9 1.24 -18.69 2.12
N ARG A 10 2.42 -18.43 2.70
CA ARG A 10 3.49 -17.69 2.03
C ARG A 10 4.78 -18.50 2.02
N ALA A 11 5.47 -18.49 0.88
CA ALA A 11 6.86 -18.92 0.81
C ALA A 11 7.74 -17.87 1.51
N ILE A 12 8.60 -18.32 2.42
CA ILE A 12 9.51 -17.46 3.19
C ILE A 12 10.96 -17.79 2.80
N ARG A 13 11.74 -16.77 2.46
CA ARG A 13 13.16 -16.91 2.10
C ARG A 13 13.98 -15.76 2.69
N LEU A 14 15.28 -15.97 2.90
CA LEU A 14 16.19 -14.90 3.29
C LEU A 14 16.46 -13.98 2.09
N HIS A 15 16.36 -12.66 2.30
CA HIS A 15 16.71 -11.68 1.27
C HIS A 15 18.20 -11.74 0.93
N LYS A 16 18.58 -11.34 -0.30
CA LYS A 16 19.98 -11.36 -0.76
C LYS A 16 20.92 -10.52 0.11
N SER A 17 20.41 -9.47 0.76
CA SER A 17 21.17 -8.65 1.71
C SER A 17 21.49 -9.36 3.03
N GLY A 18 20.81 -10.47 3.35
CA GLY A 18 20.94 -11.20 4.61
C GLY A 18 20.30 -10.50 5.82
N LYS A 19 19.64 -9.35 5.64
CA LYS A 19 19.13 -8.51 6.75
C LYS A 19 17.64 -8.71 7.05
N GLN A 20 16.89 -9.33 6.14
CA GLN A 20 15.44 -9.47 6.26
C GLN A 20 14.93 -10.74 5.58
N LEU A 21 13.72 -11.17 5.97
CA LEU A 21 12.98 -12.23 5.30
C LEU A 21 12.05 -11.64 4.25
N VAL A 22 11.94 -12.30 3.10
CA VAL A 22 10.95 -12.00 2.06
C VAL A 22 9.85 -13.04 2.13
N GLN A 23 8.61 -12.57 2.00
CA GLN A 23 7.42 -13.41 1.98
C GLN A 23 6.64 -13.16 0.69
N TRP A 24 6.21 -14.24 0.03
CA TRP A 24 5.35 -14.16 -1.16
C TRP A 24 4.23 -15.20 -1.07
N PRO A 25 2.98 -14.87 -1.44
CA PRO A 25 1.92 -15.87 -1.53
C PRO A 25 2.37 -17.09 -2.34
N ILE A 26 2.01 -18.30 -1.89
CA ILE A 26 2.34 -19.52 -2.63
C ILE A 26 1.76 -19.46 -4.06
N VAL A 27 2.48 -20.00 -5.05
CA VAL A 27 2.15 -19.89 -6.48
C VAL A 27 0.78 -20.49 -6.81
N GLU A 28 0.30 -21.43 -6.01
CA GLU A 28 -0.99 -22.09 -6.17
C GLU A 28 -2.17 -21.10 -6.12
N ILE A 29 -2.05 -19.97 -5.42
CA ILE A 29 -3.11 -18.96 -5.40
C ILE A 29 -3.39 -18.37 -6.78
N GLU A 30 -2.38 -18.33 -7.65
CA GLU A 30 -2.51 -17.74 -8.98
C GLU A 30 -3.49 -18.53 -9.86
N LYS A 31 -3.76 -19.80 -9.51
CA LYS A 31 -4.79 -20.64 -10.17
C LYS A 31 -6.22 -20.11 -9.96
N LEU A 32 -6.43 -19.25 -8.96
CA LEU A 32 -7.73 -18.61 -8.69
C LEU A 32 -7.93 -17.33 -9.52
N ARG A 33 -6.90 -16.84 -10.24
CA ARG A 33 -6.99 -15.62 -11.04
C ARG A 33 -7.90 -15.87 -12.25
N ALA A 34 -8.85 -14.97 -12.46
CA ALA A 34 -9.75 -14.95 -13.60
C ALA A 34 -9.95 -13.51 -14.08
N ASN A 35 -10.37 -13.34 -15.34
CA ASN A 35 -10.72 -12.03 -15.91
C ASN A 35 -9.63 -10.96 -15.70
N HIS A 36 -8.42 -11.24 -16.20
CA HIS A 36 -7.28 -10.34 -16.04
C HIS A 36 -7.55 -8.97 -16.67
N VAL A 37 -7.33 -7.93 -15.87
CA VAL A 37 -7.42 -6.54 -16.30
C VAL A 37 -6.03 -5.93 -16.23
N ASN A 38 -5.44 -5.66 -17.39
CA ASN A 38 -4.17 -4.95 -17.49
C ASN A 38 -4.43 -3.47 -17.76
N TRP A 39 -3.79 -2.62 -16.98
CA TRP A 39 -3.86 -1.17 -17.16
C TRP A 39 -2.61 -0.67 -17.87
N PRO A 40 -2.74 0.22 -18.88
CA PRO A 40 -1.58 0.89 -19.44
C PRO A 40 -0.98 1.83 -18.39
N THR A 41 0.28 2.19 -18.56
CA THR A 41 0.93 3.21 -17.71
C THR A 41 0.09 4.49 -17.68
N LYS A 42 -0.18 4.98 -16.48
CA LYS A 42 -0.88 6.25 -16.22
C LYS A 42 0.00 7.16 -15.39
N ILE A 43 -0.08 8.45 -15.69
CA ILE A 43 0.50 9.49 -14.84
C ILE A 43 -0.55 9.84 -13.79
N LEU A 44 -0.15 9.85 -12.52
CA LEU A 44 -0.95 10.38 -11.43
C LEU A 44 -0.57 11.84 -11.22
N ASN A 45 -1.47 12.76 -11.54
CA ASN A 45 -1.23 14.21 -11.58
C ASN A 45 -1.24 14.88 -10.19
N GLY A 46 -1.20 14.09 -9.10
CA GLY A 46 -1.32 14.58 -7.74
C GLY A 46 -2.73 15.11 -7.43
N GLY A 47 -2.86 15.95 -6.40
CA GLY A 47 -4.12 16.65 -6.08
C GLY A 47 -5.27 15.75 -5.61
N GLY A 48 -5.00 14.49 -5.25
CA GLY A 48 -6.02 13.52 -4.88
C GLY A 48 -6.73 12.87 -6.07
N GLU A 49 -6.09 12.81 -7.24
CA GLU A 49 -6.61 12.09 -8.40
C GLU A 49 -6.90 10.61 -8.06
N LEU A 50 -8.10 10.15 -8.42
CA LEU A 50 -8.54 8.78 -8.22
C LEU A 50 -8.89 8.15 -9.56
N LEU A 51 -8.17 7.07 -9.90
CA LEU A 51 -8.41 6.30 -11.11
C LEU A 51 -9.18 5.03 -10.76
N LYS A 52 -10.44 4.95 -11.19
CA LYS A 52 -11.28 3.78 -10.92
C LYS A 52 -10.92 2.61 -11.84
N ILE A 53 -10.55 1.48 -11.25
CA ILE A 53 -10.37 0.20 -11.95
C ILE A 53 -11.72 -0.47 -12.14
N ASN A 54 -12.06 -0.80 -13.40
CA ASN A 54 -13.28 -1.52 -13.77
C ASN A 54 -12.93 -2.92 -14.30
N GLY A 55 -13.91 -3.82 -14.35
CA GLY A 55 -13.73 -5.18 -14.89
C GLY A 55 -13.19 -6.21 -13.91
N VAL A 56 -13.11 -5.86 -12.62
CA VAL A 56 -12.68 -6.76 -11.53
C VAL A 56 -13.81 -6.91 -10.51
N THR A 57 -13.83 -8.01 -9.76
CA THR A 57 -14.71 -8.21 -8.60
C THR A 57 -14.05 -7.57 -7.37
N PRO A 58 -14.45 -6.38 -6.90
CA PRO A 58 -13.63 -5.61 -5.96
C PRO A 58 -13.54 -6.20 -4.55
N ALA A 59 -14.45 -7.11 -4.19
CA ALA A 59 -14.43 -7.82 -2.91
C ALA A 59 -13.57 -9.11 -2.94
N GLN A 60 -13.18 -9.58 -4.13
CA GLN A 60 -12.34 -10.76 -4.31
C GLN A 60 -11.43 -10.57 -5.53
N ALA A 61 -10.20 -10.12 -5.30
CA ALA A 61 -9.24 -9.80 -6.35
C ALA A 61 -7.78 -9.95 -5.88
N ASP A 62 -6.89 -10.18 -6.84
CA ASP A 62 -5.43 -10.13 -6.65
C ASP A 62 -4.89 -9.00 -7.51
N VAL A 63 -4.47 -7.91 -6.87
CA VAL A 63 -4.07 -6.66 -7.54
C VAL A 63 -2.56 -6.49 -7.39
N GLU A 64 -1.85 -6.42 -8.51
CA GLU A 64 -0.44 -6.05 -8.57
C GLU A 64 -0.30 -4.72 -9.31
N ILE A 65 0.42 -3.76 -8.71
CA ILE A 65 0.69 -2.45 -9.28
C ILE A 65 2.14 -2.05 -9.01
N SER A 66 2.73 -1.27 -9.91
CA SER A 66 4.08 -0.71 -9.72
C SER A 66 4.07 0.78 -9.99
N PHE A 67 4.67 1.54 -9.09
CA PHE A 67 4.81 2.99 -9.16
C PHE A 67 6.24 3.36 -9.50
N GLU A 68 6.39 4.22 -10.50
CA GLU A 68 7.66 4.85 -10.84
C GLU A 68 7.67 6.25 -10.26
N VAL A 69 8.64 6.51 -9.38
CA VAL A 69 8.81 7.81 -8.75
C VAL A 69 9.99 8.49 -9.44
N ASN A 70 9.69 9.42 -10.36
CA ASN A 70 10.72 10.19 -11.07
C ASN A 70 11.48 11.11 -10.10
N ASN A 71 12.43 11.91 -10.61
CA ASN A 71 13.35 12.86 -9.93
C ASN A 71 12.72 13.86 -8.91
N ASN A 72 11.44 13.73 -8.60
CA ASN A 72 10.72 14.45 -7.56
C ASN A 72 11.06 13.97 -6.14
N ILE A 73 12.01 13.05 -5.93
CA ILE A 73 12.48 12.68 -4.57
C ILE A 73 12.97 13.90 -3.80
N GLU A 74 13.45 14.94 -4.49
CA GLU A 74 13.79 16.22 -3.88
C GLU A 74 12.59 16.94 -3.25
N THR A 75 11.36 16.65 -3.65
CA THR A 75 10.15 17.22 -3.04
C THR A 75 9.67 16.45 -1.82
N ALA A 76 10.27 15.29 -1.50
CA ALA A 76 9.91 14.51 -0.31
C ALA A 76 10.12 15.34 0.97
N GLU A 77 9.18 15.17 1.90
CA GLU A 77 9.18 15.81 3.22
C GLU A 77 10.37 15.32 4.06
N VAL A 78 11.00 16.22 4.81
CA VAL A 78 12.10 15.87 5.70
C VAL A 78 11.53 15.32 7.01
N LEU A 79 11.97 14.13 7.38
CA LEU A 79 11.69 13.53 8.68
C LEU A 79 12.88 13.82 9.61
N ASP A 80 12.70 14.72 10.56
CA ASP A 80 13.79 15.19 11.44
C ASP A 80 14.21 14.12 12.46
N ASN A 81 13.23 13.41 13.03
CA ASN A 81 13.45 12.41 14.08
C ASN A 81 12.97 11.04 13.61
N TRP A 82 13.61 9.98 14.11
CA TRP A 82 13.12 8.65 13.88
C TRP A 82 11.78 8.45 14.61
N THR A 83 10.72 8.21 13.86
CA THR A 83 9.37 8.04 14.38
C THR A 83 8.84 6.65 14.03
N ASP A 84 8.05 6.07 14.91
CA ASP A 84 7.39 4.79 14.68
C ASP A 84 6.52 4.85 13.39
N PRO A 85 6.68 3.90 12.45
CA PRO A 85 5.97 3.95 11.18
C PRO A 85 4.45 3.79 11.32
N GLN A 86 3.96 3.10 12.35
CA GLN A 86 2.53 2.99 12.61
C GLN A 86 1.93 4.33 13.06
N ILE A 87 2.67 5.08 13.88
CA ILE A 87 2.28 6.45 14.26
C ILE A 87 2.25 7.35 13.01
N LEU A 88 3.30 7.32 12.18
CA LEU A 88 3.36 8.10 10.94
C LEU A 88 2.24 7.78 9.95
N CYS A 89 1.78 6.53 9.89
CA CYS A 89 0.63 6.14 9.06
C CYS A 89 -0.71 6.57 9.67
N SER A 90 -0.79 6.70 10.99
CA SER A 90 -1.99 7.13 11.72
C SER A 90 -2.17 8.64 11.70
N GLU A 91 -1.08 9.40 11.55
CA GLU A 91 -1.14 10.82 11.24
C GLU A 91 -1.79 11.03 9.87
N SER A 92 -2.75 11.94 9.80
CA SER A 92 -3.67 12.07 8.66
C SER A 92 -2.96 11.97 7.30
N SER A 93 -3.41 11.02 6.49
CA SER A 93 -3.08 10.89 5.07
C SER A 93 -3.47 12.13 4.24
N SER A 94 -4.24 13.05 4.83
CA SER A 94 -4.59 14.35 4.24
C SER A 94 -3.51 15.44 4.45
N ILE A 95 -2.48 15.17 5.25
CA ILE A 95 -1.30 16.03 5.31
C ILE A 95 -0.59 15.85 3.96
N LYS A 96 -0.56 16.92 3.16
CA LYS A 96 0.13 16.95 1.87
C LYS A 96 1.63 16.76 2.12
N SER A 97 2.08 15.51 2.17
CA SER A 97 3.49 15.18 2.06
C SER A 97 3.91 15.39 0.60
N GLY A 98 5.12 15.89 0.38
CA GLY A 98 5.54 16.23 -0.99
C GLY A 98 5.63 15.03 -1.94
N LEU A 99 5.73 13.80 -1.42
CA LEU A 99 5.61 12.54 -2.18
C LEU A 99 4.73 11.53 -1.45
N GLY A 100 3.45 11.54 -1.81
CA GLY A 100 2.43 10.64 -1.27
C GLY A 100 1.39 11.36 -0.42
N PRO A 101 0.33 10.66 0.00
CA PRO A 101 0.10 9.23 -0.23
C PRO A 101 -0.21 8.88 -1.70
N PHE A 102 0.33 7.76 -2.20
CA PHE A 102 -0.08 7.16 -3.49
C PHE A 102 -0.14 5.63 -3.36
N GLY A 103 -1.18 5.00 -3.92
CA GLY A 103 -1.45 3.59 -3.67
C GLY A 103 -2.81 3.14 -4.19
N LEU A 104 -3.44 2.24 -3.44
CA LEU A 104 -4.73 1.63 -3.76
C LEU A 104 -5.77 1.99 -2.71
N LEU A 105 -7.01 2.20 -3.16
CA LEU A 105 -8.19 2.14 -2.31
C LEU A 105 -8.88 0.80 -2.56
N VAL A 106 -8.91 -0.07 -1.54
CA VAL A 106 -9.56 -1.39 -1.59
C VAL A 106 -10.79 -1.40 -0.70
N PHE A 107 -11.72 -2.34 -0.94
CA PHE A 107 -13.03 -2.40 -0.27
C PHE A 107 -13.76 -1.04 -0.27
N ALA A 108 -13.63 -0.29 -1.37
CA ALA A 108 -14.14 1.07 -1.46
C ALA A 108 -15.62 1.10 -1.88
N SER A 109 -16.46 1.77 -1.10
CA SER A 109 -17.87 1.98 -1.42
C SER A 109 -18.07 3.12 -2.42
N LYS A 110 -19.23 3.13 -3.09
CA LYS A 110 -19.58 4.22 -4.03
C LYS A 110 -19.62 5.55 -3.27
N GLY A 111 -18.90 6.55 -3.79
CA GLY A 111 -18.76 7.85 -3.12
C GLY A 111 -17.74 7.86 -1.99
N LEU A 112 -16.94 6.79 -1.83
CA LEU A 112 -15.82 6.69 -0.89
C LEU A 112 -16.22 7.00 0.55
N LYS A 113 -17.40 6.52 0.96
CA LYS A 113 -17.83 6.60 2.37
C LYS A 113 -17.02 5.64 3.22
N GLU A 114 -16.73 4.46 2.68
CA GLU A 114 -15.90 3.41 3.26
C GLU A 114 -14.81 3.03 2.26
N PHE A 115 -13.59 2.82 2.74
CA PHE A 115 -12.46 2.26 1.99
C PHE A 115 -11.30 1.95 2.93
N THR A 116 -10.44 1.02 2.53
CA THR A 116 -9.11 0.83 3.13
C THR A 116 -8.07 1.38 2.16
N SER A 117 -7.16 2.23 2.65
CA SER A 117 -6.09 2.83 1.86
C SER A 117 -4.78 2.07 2.08
N VAL A 118 -4.20 1.54 1.01
CA VAL A 118 -2.92 0.81 1.04
C VAL A 118 -1.94 1.57 0.17
N PHE A 119 -0.97 2.26 0.76
CA PHE A 119 -0.21 3.30 0.06
C PHE A 119 1.23 3.45 0.53
N PHE A 120 2.02 4.15 -0.29
CA PHE A 120 3.35 4.60 0.05
C PHE A 120 3.38 6.10 0.36
N ARG A 121 4.29 6.49 1.25
CA ARG A 121 4.80 7.87 1.44
C ARG A 121 6.32 7.82 1.37
N ILE A 122 6.93 8.86 0.82
CA ILE A 122 8.39 8.97 0.74
C ILE A 122 8.82 10.20 1.52
N PHE A 123 9.74 9.98 2.45
CA PHE A 123 10.41 11.00 3.24
C PHE A 123 11.89 11.10 2.87
N LYS A 124 12.53 12.16 3.32
CA LYS A 124 13.98 12.23 3.46
C LYS A 124 14.35 12.10 4.93
N TYR A 125 15.15 11.10 5.27
CA TYR A 125 15.71 10.92 6.60
C TYR A 125 17.23 10.89 6.49
N GLN A 126 17.93 11.78 7.21
CA GLN A 126 19.39 11.90 7.12
C GLN A 126 19.91 12.03 5.67
N GLN A 127 19.23 12.84 4.85
CA GLN A 127 19.52 13.06 3.43
C GLN A 127 19.32 11.84 2.51
N LYS A 128 18.71 10.75 3.00
CA LYS A 128 18.41 9.56 2.21
C LYS A 128 16.90 9.36 2.05
N PRO A 129 16.42 8.84 0.91
CA PRO A 129 15.02 8.46 0.76
C PRO A 129 14.65 7.39 1.79
N LEU A 130 13.52 7.59 2.46
CA LEU A 130 12.92 6.64 3.40
C LEU A 130 11.48 6.39 2.97
N VAL A 131 11.15 5.13 2.70
CA VAL A 131 9.83 4.77 2.17
C VAL A 131 8.99 4.16 3.28
N LEU A 132 7.86 4.80 3.53
CA LEU A 132 6.83 4.34 4.45
C LEU A 132 5.73 3.65 3.67
N PHE A 133 5.31 2.46 4.11
CA PHE A 133 4.19 1.72 3.59
C PHE A 133 3.08 1.61 4.65
N CYS A 134 1.87 2.00 4.30
CA CYS A 134 0.74 2.13 5.21
C CYS A 134 -0.45 1.26 4.77
N SER A 135 -1.15 0.70 5.75
CA SER A 135 -2.52 0.20 5.64
C SER A 135 -3.40 1.00 6.59
N ASP A 136 -4.13 1.97 6.04
CA ASP A 136 -5.03 2.86 6.75
C ASP A 136 -6.48 2.38 6.58
N GLN A 137 -7.03 1.85 7.67
CA GLN A 137 -8.41 1.38 7.77
C GLN A 137 -9.29 2.29 8.64
N SER A 138 -8.83 3.50 8.97
CA SER A 138 -9.58 4.49 9.74
C SER A 138 -10.95 4.83 9.12
N ARG A 139 -11.10 4.60 7.81
CA ARG A 139 -12.34 4.78 7.04
C ARG A 139 -12.87 3.48 6.43
N SER A 140 -12.44 2.32 6.91
CA SER A 140 -12.80 1.03 6.29
C SER A 140 -14.24 0.60 6.53
N SER A 141 -14.89 1.13 7.57
CA SER A 141 -16.26 0.79 7.96
C SER A 141 -16.96 1.96 8.63
N LEU A 142 -18.27 2.08 8.44
CA LEU A 142 -19.13 2.97 9.22
C LEU A 142 -19.51 2.39 10.59
N ASN A 143 -19.16 1.12 10.85
CA ASN A 143 -19.38 0.50 12.15
C ASN A 143 -18.28 0.91 13.14
N ASN A 144 -18.67 1.65 14.18
CA ASN A 144 -17.75 2.14 15.21
C ASN A 144 -17.26 1.06 16.19
N ASP A 145 -17.86 -0.13 16.16
CA ASP A 145 -17.44 -1.27 17.00
C ASP A 145 -16.24 -2.03 16.41
N ASN A 146 -15.88 -1.75 15.16
CA ASN A 146 -14.74 -2.38 14.51
C ASN A 146 -13.42 -1.79 15.03
N ASP A 147 -12.38 -2.62 15.13
CA ASP A 147 -11.02 -2.13 15.29
C ASP A 147 -10.52 -1.56 13.95
N LEU A 148 -10.31 -0.25 13.91
CA LEU A 148 -9.86 0.51 12.74
C LEU A 148 -8.40 0.97 12.87
N THR A 149 -7.63 0.35 13.78
CA THR A 149 -6.22 0.69 14.04
C THR A 149 -5.40 0.62 12.76
N THR A 150 -4.79 1.72 12.33
CA THR A 150 -3.90 1.79 11.17
C THR A 150 -2.58 1.06 11.42
N TYR A 151 -2.01 0.45 10.36
CA TYR A 151 -0.70 -0.22 10.39
C TYR A 151 0.29 0.45 9.45
N GLY A 152 1.58 0.39 9.82
CA GLY A 152 2.66 1.00 9.05
C GLY A 152 3.99 0.27 9.19
N THR A 153 4.81 0.34 8.16
CA THR A 153 6.20 -0.15 8.20
C THR A 153 7.10 0.61 7.24
N PHE A 154 8.39 0.65 7.52
CA PHE A 154 9.38 1.12 6.55
C PHE A 154 9.81 -0.04 5.64
N ILE A 155 10.01 0.25 4.36
CA ILE A 155 10.46 -0.75 3.38
C ILE A 155 11.88 -0.44 2.89
N ASP A 156 12.71 -1.47 2.83
CA ASP A 156 14.10 -1.42 2.35
C ASP A 156 14.10 -1.60 0.82
N VAL A 157 14.01 -0.48 0.09
CA VAL A 157 13.97 -0.43 -1.38
C VAL A 157 14.72 0.79 -1.90
N ASP A 158 15.44 0.61 -3.00
CA ASP A 158 16.17 1.69 -3.66
C ASP A 158 15.28 2.41 -4.69
N VAL A 159 14.48 3.36 -4.21
CA VAL A 159 13.54 4.14 -5.05
C VAL A 159 14.19 4.98 -6.14
N LEU A 160 15.52 5.14 -6.14
CA LEU A 160 16.24 5.84 -7.20
C LEU A 160 16.49 4.94 -8.42
N ASN A 161 16.52 3.62 -8.21
CA ASN A 161 16.87 2.64 -9.24
C ASN A 161 15.76 1.61 -9.48
N GLU A 162 14.75 1.53 -8.61
CA GLU A 162 13.70 0.52 -8.64
C GLU A 162 12.29 1.13 -8.53
N LYS A 163 11.30 0.45 -9.11
CA LYS A 163 9.88 0.80 -8.97
C LYS A 163 9.34 0.29 -7.64
N LEU A 164 8.42 1.04 -7.05
CA LEU A 164 7.67 0.62 -5.87
C LEU A 164 6.54 -0.32 -6.30
N SER A 165 6.72 -1.62 -6.11
CA SER A 165 5.70 -2.63 -6.38
C SER A 165 4.84 -2.90 -5.15
N LEU A 166 3.53 -3.00 -5.36
CA LEU A 166 2.53 -3.31 -4.36
C LEU A 166 1.64 -4.45 -4.87
N ARG A 167 1.47 -5.49 -4.05
CA ARG A 167 0.48 -6.54 -4.27
C ARG A 167 -0.53 -6.55 -3.12
N SER A 168 -1.82 -6.53 -3.46
CA SER A 168 -2.93 -6.62 -2.51
C SER A 168 -3.86 -7.78 -2.86
N LEU A 169 -3.99 -8.72 -1.93
CA LEU A 169 -4.94 -9.83 -1.99
C LEU A 169 -6.21 -9.41 -1.25
N VAL A 170 -7.26 -9.11 -2.00
CA VAL A 170 -8.54 -8.63 -1.48
C VAL A 170 -9.49 -9.82 -1.42
N SER A 171 -10.03 -10.11 -0.23
CA SER A 171 -11.00 -11.20 -0.02
C SER A 171 -11.92 -10.83 1.13
N SER A 172 -13.22 -10.75 0.87
CA SER A 172 -14.29 -10.67 1.87
C SER A 172 -14.61 -12.03 2.50
#